data_AF-A0A257X0H7-F1
#
_entry.id   AF-A0A257X0H7-F1
#
_cell.length_a   1.000
_cell.length_b   1.000
_cell.length_c   1.000
_cell.angle_alpha   90.00
_cell.angle_beta   90.00
_cell.angle_gamma   90.00
#
_symmetry.space_group_name_H-M   'P 1'
#
loop_
_entity.id
_entity.type
_entity.pdbx_description
1 polymer ?
#
loop_
_entity_poly.entity_id
_entity_poly.type
_entity_poly.pdbx_seq_one_letter_code
_entity_poly.pdbx_strand_id
1 'polypeptide(L)' 'MQRRLIAWLALTSCASVICQAADELKFPTTPPTEPQNAAKTFHVLDGFQMQLIAAEPLVTDPVAITYDEDGRAY' A
#
# COMPACT_ATOMS: atom_id res chain seq x y z
N MET A 1 -38.32 26.43 38.11
CA MET A 1 -37.18 25.51 38.29
C MET A 1 -36.89 24.63 37.06
N GLN A 2 -37.26 25.04 35.83
CA GLN A 2 -37.10 24.21 34.59
C GLN A 2 -36.18 24.82 33.50
N ARG A 3 -35.72 26.06 33.65
CA ARG A 3 -34.89 26.76 32.63
C ARG A 3 -33.43 26.30 32.57
N ARG A 4 -32.96 25.55 33.59
CA ARG A 4 -31.59 25.00 33.64
C ARG A 4 -31.45 23.65 32.92
N LEU A 5 -32.54 22.90 32.77
CA LEU A 5 -32.54 21.55 32.16
C LEU A 5 -32.42 21.61 30.63
N ILE A 6 -32.97 22.64 29.99
CA ILE A 6 -32.93 22.80 28.53
C ILE A 6 -31.50 23.12 28.04
N ALA A 7 -30.70 23.83 28.86
CA ALA A 7 -29.32 24.19 28.53
C ALA A 7 -28.37 22.98 28.50
N TRP A 8 -28.69 21.91 29.25
CA TRP A 8 -27.87 20.69 29.29
C TRP A 8 -28.23 19.71 28.17
N LEU A 9 -29.47 19.75 27.68
CA LEU A 9 -29.94 18.93 26.54
C LEU A 9 -29.48 19.46 25.17
N ALA A 10 -29.21 20.76 25.07
CA ALA A 10 -28.72 21.36 23.81
C ALA A 10 -27.22 21.15 23.58
N LEU A 11 -26.42 20.95 24.65
CA LEU A 11 -24.97 20.77 24.53
C LEU A 11 -24.55 19.36 24.08
N THR A 12 -25.40 18.35 24.28
CA THR A 12 -25.10 16.95 23.96
C THR A 12 -25.36 16.57 22.50
N SER A 13 -26.06 17.40 21.73
CA SER A 13 -26.43 17.07 20.35
C SER A 13 -25.34 17.40 19.32
N CYS A 14 -24.28 18.11 19.67
CA CYS A 14 -23.28 18.59 18.71
C CYS A 14 -22.06 17.66 18.53
N ALA A 15 -21.90 16.64 19.38
CA ALA A 15 -20.74 15.74 19.34
C ALA A 15 -20.81 14.67 18.23
N SER A 16 -22.00 14.44 17.64
CA SER A 16 -22.22 13.32 16.73
C SER A 16 -21.87 13.61 15.26
N VAL A 17 -21.56 14.85 14.90
CA VAL A 17 -21.49 15.28 13.48
C VAL A 17 -20.06 15.22 12.89
N ILE A 18 -19.01 15.05 13.70
CA ILE A 18 -17.62 15.21 13.23
C ILE A 18 -17.00 13.90 12.69
N CYS A 19 -17.64 12.75 12.88
CA CYS A 19 -17.08 11.46 12.42
C CYS A 19 -17.80 10.94 11.18
N GLN A 20 -17.76 11.69 10.07
CA GLN A 20 -18.05 11.08 8.76
C GLN A 20 -16.82 10.26 8.37
N ALA A 21 -16.92 8.94 8.56
CA ALA A 21 -15.92 7.99 8.10
C ALA A 21 -15.70 8.20 6.60
N ALA A 22 -14.45 8.43 6.21
CA ALA A 22 -14.07 8.54 4.82
C ALA A 22 -14.43 7.24 4.10
N ASP A 23 -15.13 7.37 2.96
CA ASP A 23 -15.54 6.23 2.13
C ASP A 23 -14.27 5.48 1.66
N GLU A 24 -14.26 4.16 1.84
CA GLU A 24 -13.08 3.32 1.61
C GLU A 24 -12.85 3.19 0.10
N LEU A 25 -11.82 3.88 -0.42
CA LEU A 25 -11.44 3.81 -1.84
C LEU A 25 -10.98 2.38 -2.17
N LYS A 26 -11.86 1.60 -2.81
CA LYS A 26 -11.57 0.23 -3.26
C LYS A 26 -10.82 0.24 -4.58
N PHE A 27 -9.52 0.01 -4.52
CA PHE A 27 -8.69 -0.22 -5.70
C PHE A 27 -8.68 -1.71 -6.08
N PRO A 28 -8.61 -2.05 -7.38
CA PRO A 28 -8.39 -3.43 -7.79
C PRO A 28 -7.05 -3.92 -7.25
N THR A 29 -7.08 -4.93 -6.39
CA THR A 29 -5.88 -5.54 -5.80
C THR A 29 -5.38 -6.67 -6.68
N THR A 30 -4.08 -6.73 -6.91
CA THR A 30 -3.43 -7.88 -7.56
C THR A 30 -2.93 -8.84 -6.47
N PRO A 31 -3.22 -10.14 -6.53
CA PRO A 31 -2.70 -11.08 -5.56
C PRO A 31 -1.16 -11.16 -5.65
N PRO A 32 -0.46 -11.35 -4.52
CA PRO A 32 0.99 -11.52 -4.53
C PRO A 32 1.38 -12.79 -5.29
N THR A 33 2.50 -12.72 -6.00
CA THR A 33 3.09 -13.86 -6.70
C THR A 33 4.36 -14.29 -5.98
N GLU A 34 4.51 -15.59 -5.75
CA GLU A 34 5.74 -16.15 -5.18
C GLU A 34 6.96 -15.79 -6.06
N PRO A 35 8.11 -15.36 -5.50
CA PRO A 35 9.24 -14.85 -6.28
C PRO A 35 9.70 -15.81 -7.37
N GLN A 36 9.73 -17.12 -7.09
CA GLN A 36 10.15 -18.16 -8.03
C GLN A 36 9.26 -18.27 -9.29
N ASN A 37 8.03 -17.76 -9.22
CA ASN A 37 7.08 -17.76 -10.33
C ASN A 37 6.99 -16.40 -11.05
N ALA A 38 7.62 -15.34 -10.53
CA ALA A 38 7.52 -13.99 -11.07
C ALA A 38 7.95 -13.93 -12.55
N ALA A 39 9.03 -14.60 -12.93
CA ALA A 39 9.51 -14.60 -14.32
C ALA A 39 8.46 -15.09 -15.34
N LYS A 40 7.47 -15.91 -14.92
CA LYS A 40 6.40 -16.43 -15.80
C LYS A 40 5.28 -15.41 -16.04
N THR A 41 5.19 -14.34 -15.25
CA THR A 41 4.14 -13.32 -15.37
C THR A 41 4.53 -12.18 -16.31
N PHE A 42 5.83 -12.04 -16.61
CA PHE A 42 6.35 -11.02 -17.52
C PHE A 42 6.30 -11.47 -18.97
N HIS A 43 6.04 -10.54 -19.87
CA HIS A 43 6.20 -10.73 -21.32
C HIS A 43 7.55 -10.15 -21.75
N VAL A 44 8.33 -10.92 -22.49
CA VAL A 44 9.63 -10.53 -23.05
C VAL A 44 9.62 -10.71 -24.55
N LEU A 45 10.50 -10.00 -25.25
CA LEU A 45 10.69 -10.15 -26.69
C LEU A 45 11.40 -11.47 -27.01
N ASP A 46 11.21 -11.96 -28.24
CA ASP A 46 11.87 -13.17 -28.71
C ASP A 46 13.40 -13.06 -28.61
N GLY A 47 14.03 -14.11 -28.08
CA GLY A 47 15.48 -14.16 -27.85
C GLY A 47 15.95 -13.56 -26.51
N PHE A 48 15.04 -12.98 -25.71
CA PHE A 48 15.35 -12.48 -24.36
C PHE A 48 14.79 -13.41 -23.27
N GLN A 49 15.40 -13.34 -22.08
CA GLN A 49 14.97 -14.08 -20.90
C GLN A 49 14.98 -13.19 -19.66
N MET A 50 14.02 -13.38 -18.76
CA MET A 50 13.95 -12.72 -17.46
C MET A 50 14.49 -13.66 -16.37
N GLN A 51 15.28 -13.14 -15.43
CA GLN A 51 15.83 -13.90 -14.30
C GLN A 51 15.64 -13.16 -12.98
N LEU A 52 15.27 -13.91 -11.94
CA LEU A 52 15.17 -13.37 -10.59
C LEU A 52 16.57 -13.30 -9.96
N ILE A 53 17.02 -12.09 -9.61
CA ILE A 53 18.34 -11.85 -9.00
C ILE A 53 18.27 -11.52 -7.50
N ALA A 54 17.16 -10.95 -7.04
CA ALA A 54 16.92 -10.58 -5.65
C ALA A 54 15.43 -10.62 -5.33
N ALA A 55 15.09 -11.04 -4.13
CA ALA A 55 13.74 -11.01 -3.57
C ALA A 55 13.85 -10.80 -2.05
N GLU A 56 12.73 -10.57 -1.37
CA GLU A 56 12.72 -10.55 0.09
C GLU A 56 13.35 -11.83 0.68
N PRO A 57 14.17 -11.72 1.73
CA PRO A 57 14.44 -10.52 2.55
C PRO A 57 15.64 -9.67 2.06
N LEU A 58 16.23 -9.95 0.90
CA LEU A 58 17.41 -9.24 0.42
C LEU A 58 17.12 -7.77 0.07
N VAL A 59 15.90 -7.51 -0.40
CA VAL A 59 15.38 -6.19 -0.77
C VAL A 59 13.95 -6.05 -0.24
N THR A 60 13.51 -4.83 0.10
CA THR A 60 12.15 -4.58 0.61
C THR A 60 11.39 -3.58 -0.25
N ASP A 61 12.00 -2.43 -0.56
CA ASP A 61 11.39 -1.41 -1.43
C ASP A 61 12.44 -0.87 -2.41
N PRO A 62 12.83 -1.67 -3.43
CA PRO A 62 13.89 -1.28 -4.36
C PRO A 62 13.39 -0.19 -5.31
N VAL A 63 14.10 0.94 -5.37
CA VAL A 63 13.78 2.08 -6.26
C VAL A 63 14.72 2.13 -7.47
N ALA A 64 16.01 1.89 -7.27
CA ALA A 64 17.03 1.94 -8.31
C ALA A 64 18.10 0.87 -8.05
N ILE A 65 18.82 0.49 -9.11
CA ILE A 65 19.94 -0.46 -9.08
C ILE A 65 21.06 0.05 -9.98
N THR A 66 22.30 -0.02 -9.52
CA THR A 66 23.51 0.28 -10.31
C THR A 66 24.58 -0.77 -10.08
N TYR A 67 25.46 -0.96 -11.07
CA TYR A 67 26.56 -1.91 -11.00
C TYR A 67 27.89 -1.18 -10.87
N ASP A 68 28.73 -1.59 -9.92
CA ASP A 68 30.10 -1.08 -9.75
C ASP A 68 31.11 -1.79 -10.69
N GLU A 69 32.38 -1.40 -10.61
CA GLU A 69 33.47 -1.99 -11.39
C GLU A 69 33.74 -3.48 -11.10
N ASP A 70 33.34 -3.96 -9.92
CA ASP A 70 33.43 -5.36 -9.50
C ASP A 70 32.19 -6.17 -9.94
N GLY A 71 31.20 -5.53 -10.57
CA GLY A 71 29.96 -6.14 -11.03
C GLY A 71 28.92 -6.38 -9.93
N ARG A 72 29.01 -5.67 -8.81
CA ARG A 72 28.06 -5.75 -7.69
C ARG A 72 26.90 -4.79 -7.89
N ALA A 73 25.69 -5.26 -7.60
CA ALA A 73 24.48 -4.44 -7.64
C ALA A 73 24.28 -3.68 -6.31
N TYR A 74 24.07 -2.37 -6.39
CA TYR A 74 23.72 -1.46 -5.28
C TYR A 74 22.45 -0.67 -5.55
#